data_AF-A0A3D0LVX1-F1
#
_entry.id   AF-A0A3D0LVX1-F1
#
_cell.length_a   1.000
_cell.length_b   1.000
_cell.length_c   1.000
_cell.angle_alpha   90.00
_cell.angle_beta   90.00
_cell.angle_gamma   90.00
#
_symmetry.space_group_name_H-M   'P 1'
#
loop_
_entity.id
_entity.type
_entity.pdbx_description
1 polymer ?
#
loop_
_entity_poly.entity_id
_entity_poly.type
_entity_poly.pdbx_seq_one_letter_code
_entity_poly.pdbx_strand_id
1 'polypeptide(L)'
;MLNSAATPRVSLPDYDAPLVWVLLLMLSFGLVMVYSASIDIAAVNRSTGHNYAYYLIRHAIYLIIGLAGGFAAFQVPTRLWQRGAPYLFLGGIALLVGVLIPGIGREVNGSYRWISLHVVNVQPSELMKLFVV
;
A
#
# COMPACT_ATOMS: atom_id res chain seq x y z
N MET A 1 53.10 22.44 -0.64
CA MET A 1 51.65 22.71 -0.74
C MET A 1 50.99 21.49 -1.34
N LEU A 2 50.58 20.52 -0.52
CA LEU A 2 49.94 19.29 -0.98
C LEU A 2 48.43 19.53 -1.07
N ASN A 3 47.91 19.62 -2.29
CA ASN A 3 46.47 19.61 -2.53
C ASN A 3 45.92 18.24 -2.15
N SER A 4 45.22 18.18 -1.01
CA SER A 4 44.38 17.04 -0.64
C SER A 4 43.22 16.96 -1.62
N ALA A 5 43.34 16.11 -2.65
CA ALA A 5 42.24 15.72 -3.50
C ALA A 5 41.19 15.02 -2.62
N ALA A 6 40.12 15.73 -2.27
CA ALA A 6 38.99 15.17 -1.57
C ALA A 6 38.39 14.09 -2.47
N THR A 7 38.48 12.84 -2.04
CA THR A 7 37.77 11.72 -2.67
C THR A 7 36.28 12.04 -2.69
N PRO A 8 35.57 11.85 -3.82
CA PRO A 8 34.13 12.05 -3.86
C PRO A 8 33.51 11.11 -2.83
N ARG A 9 32.97 11.65 -1.74
CA ARG A 9 32.15 10.85 -0.83
C ARG A 9 30.96 10.41 -1.66
N VAL A 10 30.82 9.09 -1.84
CA VAL A 10 29.61 8.50 -2.40
C VAL A 10 28.48 8.93 -1.47
N SER A 11 27.73 9.96 -1.85
CA SER A 11 26.53 10.38 -1.13
C SER A 11 25.54 9.24 -1.27
N LEU A 12 25.30 8.54 -0.16
CA LEU A 12 24.18 7.62 -0.07
C LEU A 12 22.91 8.40 -0.48
N PRO A 13 21.92 7.75 -1.13
CA PRO A 13 20.64 8.39 -1.38
C PRO A 13 20.09 8.93 -0.05
N ASP A 14 20.11 10.24 0.12
CA ASP A 14 19.56 10.88 1.31
C ASP A 14 18.04 10.69 1.27
N TYR A 15 17.51 10.00 2.27
CA TYR A 15 16.09 9.89 2.50
C TYR A 15 15.67 10.87 3.59
N ASP A 16 14.46 11.41 3.49
CA ASP A 16 13.91 12.33 4.46
C ASP A 16 13.53 11.57 5.74
N ALA A 17 14.47 11.49 6.69
CA ALA A 17 14.26 10.80 7.96
C ALA A 17 13.07 11.35 8.77
N PRO A 18 12.84 12.68 8.88
CA PRO A 18 11.61 13.22 9.45
C PRO A 18 10.33 12.66 8.83
N LEU A 19 10.25 12.58 7.49
CA LEU A 19 9.08 12.04 6.81
C LEU A 19 8.84 10.57 7.16
N VAL A 20 9.91 9.77 7.23
CA VAL A 20 9.82 8.35 7.63
C VAL A 20 9.30 8.22 9.07
N TRP A 21 9.77 9.06 10.00
CA TRP A 21 9.29 9.03 11.37
C TRP A 21 7.81 9.42 11.49
N VAL A 22 7.38 10.46 10.78
CA VAL A 22 5.96 10.87 10.74
C VAL A 22 5.09 9.74 10.19
N LEU A 23 5.54 9.07 9.12
CA LEU A 23 4.84 7.90 8.57
C LEU A 23 4.71 6.79 9.62
N LEU A 24 5.80 6.39 10.28
CA LEU A 24 5.80 5.30 11.27
C LEU A 24 4.91 5.62 12.48
N LEU A 25 4.90 6.87 12.95
CA LEU A 25 4.02 7.32 14.03
C LEU A 25 2.54 7.28 13.60
N MET A 26 2.23 7.73 12.38
CA MET A 26 0.88 7.70 11.84
C MET A 26 0.35 6.26 11.70
N LEU A 27 1.19 5.34 11.20
CA LEU A 27 0.85 3.92 11.08
C LEU A 27 0.63 3.27 12.45
N SER A 28 1.47 3.58 13.44
CA SER A 28 1.34 3.09 14.81
C SER A 28 0.05 3.60 15.46
N PHE A 29 -0.26 4.88 15.29
CA PHE A 29 -1.52 5.46 15.75
C PHE A 29 -2.74 4.80 15.09
N GLY A 30 -2.68 4.58 13.77
CA GLY A 30 -3.72 3.86 13.03
C GLY A 30 -3.96 2.44 13.58
N LEU A 31 -2.89 1.72 13.95
CA LEU A 31 -2.98 0.39 14.53
C LEU A 31 -3.70 0.39 15.90
N VAL A 32 -3.38 1.38 16.74
CA VAL A 32 -4.08 1.59 18.03
C VAL A 32 -5.57 1.89 17.80
N MET A 33 -5.90 2.73 16.82
CA MET A 33 -7.28 3.06 16.47
C MET A 33 -8.08 1.86 15.96
N VAL A 34 -7.47 1.00 15.14
CA VAL A 34 -8.09 -0.24 14.68
C VAL A 34 -8.39 -1.15 15.87
N TYR A 35 -7.44 -1.33 16.78
CA TYR A 35 -7.68 -2.14 17.98
C TYR A 35 -8.83 -1.58 18.82
N SER A 36 -8.82 -0.26 19.09
CA SER A 36 -9.85 0.43 19.88
C SER A 36 -11.26 0.28 19.30
N ALA A 37 -11.42 0.52 17.99
CA ALA A 37 -12.72 0.45 17.33
C ALA A 37 -13.25 -0.99 17.13
N SER A 38 -12.36 -1.99 17.14
CA SER A 38 -12.71 -3.37 16.79
C SER A 38 -12.95 -4.28 17.98
N ILE A 39 -12.60 -3.85 19.21
CA ILE A 39 -12.60 -4.72 20.39
C ILE A 39 -14.01 -5.23 20.74
N ASP A 40 -15.02 -4.35 20.69
CA ASP A 40 -16.41 -4.70 21.00
C ASP A 40 -17.05 -5.52 19.88
N ILE A 41 -16.70 -5.23 18.61
CA ILE A 41 -17.22 -5.95 17.44
C ILE A 41 -16.65 -7.37 17.39
N ALA A 42 -15.37 -7.55 17.72
CA ALA A 42 -14.71 -8.86 17.77
C ALA A 42 -15.18 -9.72 18.94
N ALA A 43 -15.60 -9.09 20.05
CA ALA A 43 -16.16 -9.76 21.22
C ALA A 43 -17.53 -10.40 20.96
N VAL A 44 -18.36 -9.74 20.14
CA VAL A 44 -19.76 -10.12 19.92
C VAL A 44 -19.95 -11.03 18.71
N ASN A 45 -19.03 -11.02 17.75
CA ASN A 45 -19.20 -11.74 16.49
C ASN A 45 -18.66 -13.19 16.54
N ARG A 46 -19.54 -14.20 16.38
CA ARG A 46 -19.13 -15.62 16.34
C ARG A 46 -18.17 -15.96 15.19
N SER A 47 -18.18 -15.17 14.11
CA SER A 47 -17.32 -15.37 12.94
C SER A 47 -15.83 -15.06 13.16
N THR A 48 -15.48 -14.33 14.22
CA THR A 48 -14.08 -14.02 14.61
C THR A 48 -13.50 -14.99 15.63
N GLY A 49 -14.26 -16.02 16.04
CA GLY A 49 -13.82 -17.00 17.03
C GLY A 49 -13.60 -16.41 18.43
N HIS A 50 -14.25 -15.28 18.75
CA HIS A 50 -14.04 -14.49 19.98
C HIS A 50 -12.59 -13.99 20.17
N ASN A 51 -11.82 -13.90 19.08
CA ASN A 51 -10.48 -13.34 19.14
C ASN A 51 -10.52 -11.82 18.97
N TYR A 52 -10.37 -11.10 20.08
CA TYR A 52 -10.29 -9.63 20.12
C TYR A 52 -9.22 -9.03 19.19
N ALA A 53 -8.17 -9.81 18.88
CA ALA A 53 -7.07 -9.37 18.03
C ALA A 53 -7.30 -9.68 16.54
N TYR A 54 -8.42 -10.26 16.11
CA TYR A 54 -8.61 -10.69 14.71
C TYR A 54 -8.43 -9.53 13.70
N TYR A 55 -9.11 -8.40 13.93
CA TYR A 55 -9.01 -7.23 13.05
C TYR A 55 -7.64 -6.56 13.14
N LEU A 56 -7.04 -6.55 14.34
CA LEU A 56 -5.70 -6.04 14.58
C LEU A 56 -4.64 -6.82 13.79
N ILE A 57 -4.65 -8.16 13.90
CA ILE A 57 -3.72 -9.06 13.22
C ILE A 57 -3.88 -8.89 11.70
N ARG A 58 -5.11 -8.88 11.19
CA ARG A 58 -5.36 -8.70 9.77
C ARG A 58 -4.85 -7.34 9.27
N HIS A 59 -5.07 -6.27 10.03
CA HIS A 59 -4.56 -4.94 9.69
C HIS A 59 -3.03 -4.90 9.73
N ALA A 60 -2.40 -5.51 10.73
CA ALA A 60 -0.95 -5.62 10.84
C ALA A 60 -0.33 -6.40 9.67
N ILE A 61 -0.97 -7.48 9.19
CA ILE A 61 -0.53 -8.22 8.00
C ILE A 61 -0.57 -7.32 6.76
N TYR A 62 -1.66 -6.59 6.53
CA TYR A 62 -1.74 -5.65 5.40
C TYR A 62 -0.72 -4.51 5.52
N LEU A 63 -0.45 -4.05 6.74
CA LEU A 63 0.57 -3.04 7.01
C LEU A 63 1.97 -3.54 6.62
N ILE A 64 2.33 -4.76 7.02
CA ILE A 64 3.61 -5.38 6.67
C ILE A 64 3.73 -5.57 5.17
N ILE A 65 2.68 -6.07 4.50
CA ILE A 65 2.66 -6.22 3.04
C ILE A 65 2.83 -4.86 2.34
N GLY A 66 2.15 -3.83 2.83
CA GLY A 66 2.25 -2.46 2.31
C GLY A 66 3.65 -1.87 2.48
N LEU A 67 4.27 -2.03 3.66
CA LEU A 67 5.65 -1.58 3.92
C LEU A 67 6.66 -2.34 3.05
N ALA A 68 6.52 -3.66 2.91
CA ALA A 68 7.36 -4.45 2.03
C ALA A 68 7.22 -4.03 0.55
N GLY A 69 5.98 -3.78 0.10
CA GLY A 69 5.70 -3.26 -1.24
C GLY A 69 6.29 -1.86 -1.47
N GLY A 70 6.15 -0.96 -0.51
CA GLY A 70 6.74 0.38 -0.55
C GLY A 70 8.27 0.35 -0.58
N PHE A 71 8.89 -0.52 0.23
CA PHE A 71 10.34 -0.71 0.23
C PHE A 71 10.84 -1.31 -1.08
N ALA A 72 10.14 -2.29 -1.65
CA ALA A 72 10.45 -2.83 -2.97
C ALA A 72 10.35 -1.76 -4.06
N ALA A 73 9.30 -0.92 -4.02
CA ALA A 73 9.15 0.20 -4.96
C ALA A 73 10.25 1.25 -4.82
N PHE A 74 10.69 1.53 -3.58
CA PHE A 74 11.80 2.45 -3.30
C PHE A 74 13.14 1.98 -3.88
N GLN A 75 13.37 0.67 -3.97
CA GLN A 75 14.57 0.12 -4.60
C GLN A 75 14.60 0.27 -6.12
N VAL A 76 13.45 0.47 -6.77
CA VAL A 76 13.36 0.59 -8.22
C VAL A 76 13.73 2.02 -8.66
N PRO A 77 14.73 2.20 -9.57
CA PRO A 77 15.12 3.52 -10.02
C PRO A 77 13.97 4.29 -10.68
N THR A 78 13.83 5.58 -10.38
CA THR A 78 12.79 6.47 -10.93
C THR A 78 12.76 6.46 -12.47
N ARG A 79 13.89 6.24 -13.12
CA ARG A 79 13.99 6.14 -14.60
C ARG A 79 13.18 4.99 -15.18
N LEU A 80 13.09 3.85 -14.47
CA LEU A 80 12.28 2.70 -14.91
C LEU A 80 10.80 3.03 -14.82
N TRP A 81 10.37 3.64 -13.71
CA TRP A 81 9.01 4.12 -13.53
C TRP A 81 8.59 5.09 -14.63
N GLN A 82 9.42 6.08 -14.95
CA GLN A 82 9.15 7.06 -16.01
C GLN A 82 9.04 6.43 -17.41
N ARG A 83 9.90 5.46 -17.73
CA ARG A 83 9.83 4.75 -19.02
C ARG A 83 8.60 3.84 -19.11
N GLY A 84 8.19 3.25 -17.98
CA GLY A 84 7.03 2.38 -17.88
C GLY A 84 5.69 3.13 -17.77
N ALA A 85 5.71 4.41 -17.40
CA ALA A 85 4.52 5.23 -17.13
C ALA A 85 3.40 5.11 -18.18
N PRO A 86 3.63 5.25 -19.50
CA PRO A 86 2.55 5.13 -20.48
C PRO A 86 1.91 3.73 -20.48
N TYR A 87 2.72 2.68 -20.33
CA TYR A 87 2.22 1.29 -20.27
C TYR A 87 1.47 1.02 -18.95
N LEU A 88 1.97 1.53 -17.83
CA LEU A 88 1.30 1.42 -16.53
C LEU A 88 -0.05 2.17 -16.54
N PHE A 89 -0.11 3.35 -17.16
CA PHE A 89 -1.33 4.12 -17.33
C PHE A 89 -2.37 3.37 -18.18
N LEU A 90 -1.96 2.84 -19.34
CA LEU A 90 -2.82 2.01 -20.20
C LEU A 90 -3.31 0.76 -19.45
N GLY A 91 -2.43 0.10 -18.70
CA GLY A 91 -2.79 -1.03 -17.84
C GLY A 91 -3.77 -0.65 -16.74
N GLY A 92 -3.61 0.53 -16.13
CA GLY A 92 -4.53 1.08 -15.13
C GLY A 92 -5.93 1.32 -15.71
N ILE A 93 -6.02 1.90 -16.90
CA ILE A 93 -7.29 2.05 -17.62
C ILE A 93 -7.91 0.69 -17.91
N ALA A 94 -7.13 -0.28 -18.39
CA ALA A 94 -7.63 -1.62 -18.66
C ALA A 94 -8.19 -2.29 -17.39
N LEU A 95 -7.53 -2.12 -16.24
CA LEU A 95 -8.03 -2.62 -14.95
C LEU A 95 -9.32 -1.91 -14.50
N LEU A 96 -9.43 -0.59 -14.72
CA LEU A 96 -10.65 0.17 -14.43
C LEU A 96 -11.82 -0.27 -15.29
N VAL A 97 -11.60 -0.53 -16.59
CA VAL A 97 -12.63 -1.09 -17.46
C VAL A 97 -12.95 -2.53 -17.03
N GLY A 98 -11.93 -3.31 -16.69
CA GLY A 98 -12.07 -4.70 -16.25
C GLY A 98 -12.95 -4.87 -15.01
N VAL A 99 -12.91 -3.93 -14.06
CA VAL A 99 -13.77 -4.00 -12.86
C VAL A 99 -15.25 -3.83 -13.17
N LEU A 100 -15.61 -3.25 -14.32
CA LEU A 100 -17.00 -3.09 -14.76
C LEU A 100 -17.56 -4.34 -15.42
N ILE A 101 -16.71 -5.31 -15.78
CA ILE A 101 -17.14 -6.54 -16.43
C ILE A 101 -17.79 -7.45 -15.37
N PRO A 102 -19.07 -7.84 -15.55
CA PRO A 102 -19.73 -8.76 -14.63
C PRO A 102 -19.01 -10.11 -14.64
N GLY A 103 -18.63 -10.59 -13.45
CA GLY A 103 -17.81 -11.80 -13.25
C GLY A 103 -16.37 -11.52 -12.83
N ILE A 104 -15.83 -10.33 -13.13
CA ILE A 104 -14.50 -9.89 -12.65
C ILE A 104 -14.68 -8.90 -11.48
N GLY A 105 -15.56 -7.92 -11.66
CA GLY A 105 -15.92 -6.97 -10.62
C GLY A 105 -16.82 -7.58 -9.57
N ARG A 106 -16.49 -7.35 -8.30
CA ARG A 106 -17.36 -7.62 -7.15
C ARG A 106 -18.18 -6.38 -6.83
N GLU A 107 -19.49 -6.56 -6.80
CA GLU A 107 -20.42 -5.55 -6.31
C GLU A 107 -20.36 -5.45 -4.79
N VAL A 108 -20.10 -4.24 -4.28
CA VAL A 108 -20.17 -3.93 -2.84
C VAL A 108 -20.98 -2.64 -2.69
N ASN A 109 -22.06 -2.68 -1.91
CA ASN A 109 -22.96 -1.54 -1.69
C ASN A 109 -23.49 -0.92 -3.00
N GLY A 110 -23.88 -1.74 -3.99
CA GLY A 110 -24.44 -1.25 -5.26
C GLY A 110 -23.40 -0.75 -6.28
N SER A 111 -22.11 -0.97 -6.07
CA SER A 111 -21.05 -0.46 -6.95
C SER A 111 -19.93 -1.48 -7.22
N TYR A 112 -19.55 -1.62 -8.48
CA TYR A 112 -18.41 -2.43 -8.93
C TYR A 112 -17.11 -1.62 -8.80
N ARG A 113 -16.38 -1.85 -7.71
CA ARG A 113 -15.09 -1.17 -7.43
C ARG A 113 -13.95 -2.11 -7.09
N TRP A 114 -14.27 -3.36 -6.77
CA TRP A 114 -13.32 -4.31 -6.21
C TRP A 114 -13.17 -5.50 -7.14
N ILE A 115 -11.93 -5.90 -7.39
CA ILE A 115 -11.61 -7.19 -8.01
C ILE A 115 -11.28 -8.16 -6.87
N SER A 116 -12.07 -9.22 -6.73
CA SER A 116 -11.85 -10.21 -5.67
C SER A 116 -10.89 -11.30 -6.16
N LEU A 117 -9.66 -11.29 -5.65
CA LEU A 117 -8.63 -12.29 -5.95
C LEU A 117 -8.69 -13.47 -4.96
N HIS A 118 -9.90 -13.82 -4.49
CA HIS A 118 -10.21 -14.82 -3.44
C HIS A 118 -9.62 -14.54 -2.05
N VAL A 119 -8.35 -14.17 -1.95
CA VAL A 119 -7.64 -13.90 -0.69
C VAL A 119 -7.60 -12.41 -0.38
N VAL A 120 -7.50 -11.57 -1.41
CA VAL A 120 -7.44 -10.11 -1.30
C VAL A 120 -8.43 -9.47 -2.24
N ASN A 121 -8.97 -8.32 -1.82
CA ASN A 121 -9.76 -7.48 -2.72
C ASN A 121 -8.86 -6.32 -3.15
N VAL A 122 -8.62 -6.20 -4.45
CA VAL A 122 -7.82 -5.12 -5.04
C VAL A 122 -8.75 -4.09 -5.61
N GLN A 123 -8.46 -2.82 -5.35
CA GLN A 123 -9.21 -1.70 -5.90
C GLN A 123 -8.38 -1.07 -7.04
N PRO A 124 -8.77 -1.24 -8.31
CA PRO A 124 -8.02 -0.72 -9.46
C PRO A 124 -7.75 0.79 -9.41
N SER A 125 -8.67 1.57 -8.82
CA SER A 125 -8.49 3.02 -8.69
C SER A 125 -7.32 3.41 -7.80
N GLU A 126 -6.94 2.58 -6.82
CA GLU A 126 -5.77 2.84 -5.98
C GLU A 126 -4.47 2.75 -6.79
N LEU A 127 -4.37 1.78 -7.69
CA LEU A 127 -3.23 1.64 -8.60
C LEU A 127 -3.20 2.77 -9.64
N MET A 128 -4.36 3.11 -10.21
CA MET A 128 -4.44 4.17 -11.22
C MET A 128 -3.96 5.53 -10.68
N LYS A 129 -4.23 5.85 -9.41
CA LYS A 129 -3.73 7.09 -8.77
C LYS A 129 -2.19 7.19 -8.81
N LEU A 130 -1.49 6.06 -8.71
CA LEU A 130 -0.03 6.04 -8.79
C LEU A 130 0.46 6.09 -10.25
N PHE A 131 -0.29 5.54 -11.20
CA PHE A 131 0.13 5.48 -12.61
C PHE A 131 -0.11 6.77 -13.39
N VAL A 132 -1.02 7.62 -12.92
CA VAL A 132 -1.36 8.89 -13.57
C VAL A 132 -0.45 10.05 -13.17
N VAL A 133 0.21 9.95 -12.01
CA VAL A 133 1.14 10.96 -11.47
C VAL A 133 2.55 10.69 -11.97
#